data_AF-A0A143Q502-F1
#
_entry.id   AF-A0A143Q502-F1
#
_cell.length_a   1.000
_cell.length_b   1.000
_cell.length_c   1.000
_cell.angle_alpha   90.00
_cell.angle_beta   90.00
_cell.angle_gamma   90.00
#
_symmetry.space_group_name_H-M   'P 1'
#
loop_
_entity.id
_entity.type
_entity.pdbx_description
1 polymer ?
#
loop_
_entity_poly.entity_id
_entity_poly.type
_entity_poly.pdbx_seq_one_letter_code
_entity_poly.pdbx_strand_id
1 'polypeptide(L)'
;MTGPSNSLVSVLLHHSGSRPSIVDATYGGFSRFAQAERRRSSSTIVELAQLDDPDESDYGPGYFEMDYEAESFGGAGLTRLQGFPRRPTALCDELGNWITAVDALHSILPAENQPGAVTVVVLTAGHAVAGRQWSLDDVRRLIERQEAKFGWDFVLLGANMDAVETGAKMGFARNKSLTFDASSAGIDSAFSAVSHYQMRKQEAGTQRIAGFSDEDRRRACRRFAAVSRRRR
;
A
#
# COMPACT_ATOMS: atom_id res chain seq x y z
N MET A 1 -23.90 -14.66 4.54
CA MET A 1 -23.52 -13.33 5.05
C MET A 1 -22.76 -12.63 3.94
N THR A 2 -23.44 -11.82 3.14
CA THR A 2 -22.80 -10.96 2.15
C THR A 2 -22.34 -9.71 2.87
N GLY A 3 -21.02 -9.54 3.04
CA GLY A 3 -20.48 -8.23 3.45
C GLY A 3 -20.90 -7.15 2.44
N PRO A 4 -20.79 -5.86 2.79
CA PRO A 4 -21.16 -4.79 1.88
C PRO A 4 -20.34 -4.89 0.57
N SER A 5 -20.95 -4.46 -0.54
CA SER A 5 -20.38 -4.50 -1.90
C SER A 5 -19.14 -3.61 -2.11
N ASN A 6 -18.64 -2.99 -1.05
CA ASN A 6 -17.59 -1.99 -1.11
C ASN A 6 -16.21 -2.63 -0.88
N SER A 7 -15.23 -2.20 -1.67
CA SER A 7 -13.83 -2.60 -1.54
C SER A 7 -13.01 -1.43 -1.00
N LEU A 8 -12.04 -1.71 -0.14
CA LEU A 8 -11.06 -0.74 0.35
C LEU A 8 -9.68 -1.01 -0.26
N VAL A 9 -9.03 0.02 -0.75
CA VAL A 9 -7.60 0.04 -1.08
C VAL A 9 -6.91 1.05 -0.19
N SER A 10 -6.14 0.55 0.78
CA SER A 10 -5.34 1.39 1.66
C SER A 10 -3.89 1.40 1.22
N VAL A 11 -3.38 2.57 0.87
CA VAL A 11 -1.99 2.73 0.43
C VAL A 11 -1.17 3.23 1.61
N LEU A 12 -0.26 2.40 2.13
CA LEU A 12 0.68 2.77 3.18
C LEU A 12 1.99 3.30 2.55
N LEU A 13 2.29 4.58 2.75
CA LEU A 13 3.47 5.23 2.18
C LEU A 13 4.62 5.34 3.18
N HIS A 14 5.60 4.45 3.06
CA HIS A 14 6.84 4.49 3.82
C HIS A 14 7.86 5.48 3.21
N HIS A 15 8.01 6.65 3.83
CA HIS A 15 8.83 7.76 3.33
C HIS A 15 10.27 7.77 3.84
N SER A 16 10.64 6.89 4.79
CA SER A 16 11.96 6.90 5.44
C SER A 16 13.09 6.84 4.40
N GLY A 17 13.98 7.84 4.43
CA GLY A 17 15.13 7.95 3.52
C GLY A 17 14.82 8.34 2.07
N SER A 18 13.56 8.65 1.73
CA SER A 18 13.18 9.04 0.36
C SER A 18 13.50 10.52 0.06
N ARG A 19 13.95 10.80 -1.16
CA ARG A 19 14.18 12.18 -1.63
C ARG A 19 12.83 12.91 -1.80
N PRO A 20 12.74 14.22 -1.53
CA PRO A 20 11.51 14.99 -1.71
C PRO A 20 10.86 14.83 -3.08
N SER A 21 11.66 14.79 -4.15
CA SER A 21 11.15 14.60 -5.51
C SER A 21 10.49 13.24 -5.77
N ILE A 22 10.91 12.18 -5.05
CA ILE A 22 10.28 10.86 -5.12
C ILE A 22 8.97 10.88 -4.33
N VAL A 23 8.94 11.56 -3.19
CA VAL A 23 7.74 11.76 -2.38
C VAL A 23 6.66 12.49 -3.19
N ASP A 24 7.00 13.63 -3.81
CA ASP A 24 6.06 14.39 -4.65
C ASP A 24 5.55 13.58 -5.85
N ALA A 25 6.44 12.83 -6.52
CA ALA A 25 6.04 11.94 -7.62
C ALA A 25 5.09 10.83 -7.16
N THR A 26 5.31 10.29 -5.96
CA THR A 26 4.43 9.29 -5.34
C THR A 26 3.04 9.87 -5.07
N TYR A 27 2.93 11.04 -4.45
CA TYR A 27 1.64 11.69 -4.21
C TYR A 27 0.90 11.92 -5.54
N GLY A 28 1.59 12.44 -6.56
CA GLY A 28 0.98 12.62 -7.88
C GLY A 28 0.51 11.31 -8.51
N GLY A 29 1.29 10.23 -8.38
CA GLY A 29 0.92 8.90 -8.86
C GLY A 29 -0.28 8.32 -8.12
N PHE A 30 -0.31 8.47 -6.79
CA PHE A 30 -1.43 8.07 -5.95
C PHE A 30 -2.73 8.81 -6.34
N SER A 31 -2.69 10.14 -6.51
CA SER A 31 -3.87 10.90 -6.91
C SER A 31 -4.45 10.42 -8.24
N ARG A 32 -3.58 10.11 -9.22
CA ARG A 32 -4.01 9.53 -10.51
C ARG A 32 -4.63 8.15 -10.34
N PHE A 33 -4.02 7.30 -9.51
CA PHE A 33 -4.54 5.97 -9.19
C PHE A 33 -5.92 6.05 -8.52
N ALA A 34 -6.07 6.85 -7.47
CA ALA A 34 -7.33 7.03 -6.76
C ALA A 34 -8.44 7.54 -7.71
N GLN A 35 -8.13 8.51 -8.57
CA GLN A 35 -9.08 9.00 -9.56
C GLN A 35 -9.49 7.93 -10.57
N ALA A 36 -8.55 7.08 -11.02
CA ALA A 36 -8.85 5.98 -11.94
C ALA A 36 -9.76 4.93 -11.29
N GLU A 37 -9.47 4.52 -10.05
CA GLU A 37 -10.28 3.55 -9.31
C GLU A 37 -11.70 4.08 -9.05
N ARG A 38 -11.86 5.36 -8.68
CA ARG A 38 -13.20 5.96 -8.50
C ARG A 38 -14.02 6.00 -9.77
N ARG A 39 -13.40 6.36 -10.91
CA ARG A 39 -14.11 6.35 -12.21
C ARG A 39 -14.54 4.95 -12.61
N ARG A 40 -13.82 3.93 -12.16
CA ARG A 40 -14.07 2.52 -12.48
C ARG A 40 -15.16 1.92 -11.61
N SER A 41 -15.19 2.25 -10.32
CA SER A 41 -16.21 1.76 -9.39
C SER A 41 -16.49 2.75 -8.27
N SER A 42 -17.76 3.12 -8.12
CA SER A 42 -18.23 3.92 -6.98
C SER A 42 -18.23 3.16 -5.65
N SER A 43 -18.04 1.83 -5.67
CA SER A 43 -17.93 1.00 -4.47
C SER A 43 -16.50 0.78 -4.01
N THR A 44 -15.49 1.29 -4.74
CA THR A 44 -14.08 1.18 -4.33
C THR A 44 -13.64 2.45 -3.63
N ILE A 45 -13.34 2.34 -2.34
CA ILE A 45 -12.74 3.40 -1.53
C ILE A 45 -11.22 3.27 -1.66
N VAL A 46 -10.55 4.38 -1.93
CA VAL A 46 -9.08 4.46 -1.98
C VAL A 46 -8.64 5.53 -0.99
N GLU A 47 -7.70 5.17 -0.12
CA GLU A 47 -7.13 6.04 0.90
C GLU A 47 -5.61 5.98 0.89
N LEU A 48 -5.00 7.06 1.38
CA LEU A 48 -3.58 7.09 1.69
C LEU A 48 -3.45 7.06 3.22
N ALA A 49 -2.80 6.02 3.73
CA ALA A 49 -2.45 5.91 5.14
C ALA A 49 -1.00 6.34 5.32
N GLN A 50 -0.80 7.23 6.29
CA GLN A 50 0.52 7.61 6.79
C GLN A 50 0.47 7.51 8.32
N LEU A 51 1.49 6.92 8.95
CA LEU A 51 1.62 7.02 10.40
C LEU A 51 2.56 8.16 10.74
N ASP A 52 2.09 9.04 11.61
CA ASP A 52 2.94 10.00 12.30
C ASP A 52 3.52 9.39 13.58
N ASP A 53 4.66 9.95 14.02
CA ASP A 53 5.37 9.52 15.22
C ASP A 53 4.50 9.80 16.47
N PRO A 54 4.23 8.79 17.32
CA PRO A 54 3.47 8.98 18.56
C PRO A 54 4.15 9.91 19.59
N ASP A 55 5.46 10.17 19.47
CA ASP A 55 6.21 10.99 20.42
C ASP A 55 6.31 12.48 20.02
N GLU A 56 5.78 12.90 18.86
CA GLU A 56 5.90 14.27 18.34
C GLU A 56 4.59 15.06 18.30
N SER A 57 3.47 14.46 18.71
CA SER A 57 2.16 15.11 18.73
C SER A 57 1.80 15.62 20.12
N ASP A 58 1.55 16.93 20.25
CA ASP A 58 0.84 17.57 21.38
C ASP A 58 -0.57 16.96 21.63
N TYR A 59 -0.99 16.00 20.80
CA TYR A 59 -2.29 15.35 20.87
C TYR A 59 -2.26 13.86 21.29
N GLY A 60 -1.12 13.26 21.67
CA GLY A 60 -1.07 11.87 22.20
C GLY A 60 -0.71 10.78 21.16
N PRO A 61 -0.73 9.49 21.55
CA PRO A 61 -0.03 8.43 20.83
C PRO A 61 -0.67 8.10 19.47
N GLY A 62 0.09 8.36 18.40
CA GLY A 62 -0.06 7.74 17.06
C GLY A 62 -1.30 8.21 16.32
N TYR A 63 -1.23 9.39 15.72
CA TYR A 63 -2.27 9.86 14.81
C TYR A 63 -2.22 9.05 13.51
N PHE A 64 -3.34 8.41 13.19
CA PHE A 64 -3.64 7.91 11.85
C PHE A 64 -4.34 9.03 11.10
N GLU A 65 -3.62 9.71 10.22
CA GLU A 65 -4.30 10.56 9.26
C GLU A 65 -4.61 9.71 8.02
N MET A 66 -5.88 9.33 7.93
CA MET A 66 -6.44 8.69 6.75
C MET A 66 -6.94 9.79 5.83
N ASP A 67 -6.12 10.16 4.85
CA ASP A 67 -6.55 11.06 3.79
C ASP A 67 -7.50 10.30 2.86
N TYR A 68 -8.77 10.40 3.17
CA TYR A 68 -9.84 10.09 2.23
C TYR A 68 -9.97 11.26 1.26
N GLU A 69 -9.66 11.06 -0.02
CA GLU A 69 -10.43 11.81 -1.01
C GLU A 69 -11.82 11.14 -1.08
N ALA A 70 -12.72 11.56 -0.21
CA ALA A 70 -14.10 11.11 -0.21
C ALA A 70 -15.02 12.28 -0.54
N GLU A 71 -15.29 12.49 -1.82
CA GLU A 71 -16.52 13.21 -2.21
C GLU A 71 -17.79 12.43 -1.83
N SER A 72 -17.68 11.16 -1.40
CA SER A 72 -18.81 10.35 -0.92
C SER A 72 -19.27 10.67 0.51
N PHE A 73 -18.60 11.56 1.25
CA PHE A 73 -19.01 12.02 2.59
C PHE A 73 -18.94 13.55 2.78
N GLY A 74 -19.06 14.33 1.71
CA GLY A 74 -19.21 15.78 1.84
C GLY A 74 -17.90 16.60 1.85
N GLY A 75 -17.02 16.34 0.89
CA GLY A 75 -16.28 17.43 0.25
C GLY A 75 -14.92 17.84 0.83
N ALA A 76 -14.06 16.89 1.20
CA ALA A 76 -12.64 17.17 1.35
C ALA A 76 -11.83 16.43 0.27
N GLY A 77 -11.17 17.18 -0.62
CA GLY A 77 -10.14 16.66 -1.52
C GLY A 77 -8.90 16.21 -0.74
N LEU A 78 -7.87 15.66 -1.40
CA LEU A 78 -6.63 15.26 -0.73
C LEU A 78 -6.06 16.50 -0.06
N THR A 79 -6.12 16.55 1.26
CA THR A 79 -5.37 17.55 1.99
C THR A 79 -3.94 17.10 1.93
N ARG A 80 -3.13 17.78 1.10
CA ARG A 80 -1.68 17.59 1.13
C ARG A 80 -1.25 17.85 2.57
N LEU A 81 -0.77 16.83 3.27
CA LEU A 81 -0.14 17.02 4.57
C LEU A 81 1.09 17.92 4.40
N GLN A 82 0.88 19.21 4.62
CA GLN A 82 1.94 20.19 4.70
C GLN A 82 2.50 20.14 6.11
N GLY A 83 3.67 19.52 6.24
CA GLY A 83 4.69 20.04 7.14
C GLY A 83 4.83 19.39 8.52
N PHE A 84 5.17 18.11 8.60
CA PHE A 84 5.77 17.58 9.83
C PHE A 84 7.10 16.85 9.59
N PRO A 85 8.14 17.15 10.40
CA PRO A 85 9.46 16.56 10.27
C PRO A 85 9.48 15.14 10.85
N ARG A 86 9.02 14.18 10.05
CA ARG A 86 8.95 12.77 10.45
C ARG A 86 10.32 12.20 10.80
N ARG A 87 10.52 11.77 12.05
CA ARG A 87 11.69 10.95 12.39
C ARG A 87 11.72 9.70 11.49
N PRO A 88 12.89 9.22 11.07
CA PRO A 88 12.98 7.99 10.29
C PRO A 88 12.42 6.82 11.11
N THR A 89 11.26 6.30 10.74
CA THR A 89 10.69 5.07 11.27
C THR A 89 11.13 3.88 10.42
N ALA A 90 11.08 2.68 11.00
CA ALA A 90 11.33 1.46 10.27
C ALA A 90 10.03 0.93 9.64
N LEU A 91 10.12 0.28 8.48
CA LEU A 91 8.95 -0.25 7.77
C LEU A 91 8.17 -1.27 8.62
N CYS A 92 8.87 -2.14 9.36
CA CYS A 92 8.20 -3.09 10.24
C CYS A 92 7.40 -2.40 11.34
N ASP A 93 7.93 -1.33 11.91
CA ASP A 93 7.24 -0.61 12.98
C ASP A 93 6.00 0.10 12.44
N GLU A 94 6.12 0.76 11.28
CA GLU A 94 5.01 1.42 10.61
C GLU A 94 3.89 0.42 10.25
N LEU A 95 4.25 -0.69 9.60
CA LEU A 95 3.27 -1.68 9.17
C LEU A 95 2.63 -2.43 10.36
N GLY A 96 3.41 -2.75 11.39
CA GLY A 96 2.91 -3.41 12.60
C GLY A 96 1.92 -2.55 13.37
N ASN A 97 2.25 -1.26 13.55
CA ASN A 97 1.34 -0.28 14.17
C ASN A 97 0.08 -0.07 13.33
N TRP A 98 0.22 0.03 11.99
CA TRP A 98 -0.92 0.18 11.09
C TRP A 98 -1.89 -0.99 11.17
N ILE A 99 -1.40 -2.22 10.99
CA ILE A 99 -2.26 -3.41 11.00
C ILE A 99 -2.99 -3.53 12.34
N THR A 100 -2.29 -3.27 13.44
CA THR A 100 -2.86 -3.36 14.79
C THR A 100 -3.98 -2.33 15.01
N ALA A 101 -3.78 -1.10 14.54
CA ALA A 101 -4.79 -0.06 14.67
C ALA A 101 -6.02 -0.31 13.79
N VAL A 102 -5.82 -0.72 12.53
CA VAL A 102 -6.95 -1.03 11.65
C VAL A 102 -7.71 -2.27 12.13
N ASP A 103 -7.03 -3.30 12.65
CA ASP A 103 -7.69 -4.46 13.27
C ASP A 103 -8.55 -4.03 14.47
N ALA A 104 -8.05 -3.12 15.31
CA ALA A 104 -8.80 -2.58 16.44
C ALA A 104 -10.03 -1.77 15.97
N LEU A 105 -9.88 -0.88 14.98
CA LEU A 105 -10.99 -0.13 14.40
C LEU A 105 -12.03 -1.04 13.75
N HIS A 106 -11.60 -2.04 12.98
CA HIS A 106 -12.50 -3.02 12.38
C HIS A 106 -13.27 -3.83 13.44
N SER A 107 -12.65 -4.16 14.58
CA SER A 107 -13.31 -4.92 15.64
C SER A 107 -14.51 -4.21 16.28
N ILE A 108 -14.58 -2.88 16.17
CA ILE A 108 -15.67 -2.06 16.71
C ILE A 108 -16.64 -1.55 15.64
N LEU A 109 -16.31 -1.68 14.34
CA LEU A 109 -17.21 -1.30 13.25
C LEU A 109 -18.36 -2.32 13.12
N PRO A 110 -19.63 -1.84 12.98
CA PRO A 110 -20.75 -2.69 12.61
C PRO A 110 -20.44 -3.48 11.32
N ALA A 111 -20.88 -4.73 11.23
CA ALA A 111 -20.58 -5.61 10.10
C ALA A 111 -21.02 -5.05 8.74
N GLU A 112 -22.08 -4.25 8.72
CA GLU A 112 -22.59 -3.52 7.54
C GLU A 112 -21.67 -2.39 7.06
N ASN A 113 -20.80 -1.88 7.94
CA ASN A 113 -19.84 -0.81 7.65
C ASN A 113 -18.43 -1.34 7.36
N GLN A 114 -18.16 -2.63 7.57
CA GLN A 114 -16.86 -3.24 7.28
C GLN A 114 -16.72 -3.50 5.78
N PRO A 115 -15.63 -3.07 5.11
CA PRO A 115 -15.47 -3.33 3.67
C PRO A 115 -15.47 -4.83 3.36
N GLY A 116 -16.17 -5.23 2.29
CA GLY A 116 -16.28 -6.63 1.87
C GLY A 116 -14.97 -7.20 1.29
N ALA A 117 -14.04 -6.33 0.88
CA ALA A 117 -12.69 -6.70 0.48
C ALA A 117 -11.70 -5.58 0.87
N VAL A 118 -10.53 -5.96 1.41
CA VAL A 118 -9.47 -5.02 1.79
C VAL A 118 -8.20 -5.36 1.00
N THR A 119 -7.57 -4.35 0.42
CA THR A 119 -6.26 -4.46 -0.22
C THR A 119 -5.33 -3.43 0.39
N VAL A 120 -4.23 -3.89 0.96
CA VAL A 120 -3.21 -3.05 1.61
C VAL A 120 -2.02 -2.98 0.67
N VAL A 121 -1.72 -1.78 0.18
CA VAL A 121 -0.61 -1.52 -0.74
C VAL A 121 0.49 -0.79 0.02
N VAL A 122 1.60 -1.47 0.28
CA VAL A 122 2.76 -0.89 0.96
C VAL A 122 3.74 -0.37 -0.09
N LEU A 123 4.01 0.93 -0.10
CA LEU A 123 5.03 1.55 -0.95
C LEU A 123 6.24 1.89 -0.10
N THR A 124 7.43 1.42 -0.51
CA THR A 124 8.67 1.66 0.24
C THR A 124 9.88 1.77 -0.69
N ALA A 125 10.89 2.54 -0.27
CA ALA A 125 12.20 2.56 -0.91
C ALA A 125 13.18 1.51 -0.34
N GLY A 126 12.74 0.64 0.57
CA GLY A 126 13.53 -0.48 1.11
C GLY A 126 14.60 -0.10 2.14
N HIS A 127 14.64 1.15 2.57
CA HIS A 127 15.52 1.60 3.65
C HIS A 127 14.85 1.33 5.00
N ALA A 128 15.64 1.13 6.06
CA ALA A 128 15.14 0.95 7.43
C ALA A 128 14.04 -0.13 7.56
N VAL A 129 14.22 -1.34 7.01
CA VAL A 129 13.17 -2.37 7.07
C VAL A 129 12.95 -2.89 8.50
N ALA A 130 14.01 -3.24 9.22
CA ALA A 130 13.93 -3.85 10.54
C ALA A 130 13.51 -2.83 11.61
N GLY A 131 12.42 -3.14 12.33
CA GLY A 131 11.88 -2.31 13.40
C GLY A 131 12.47 -2.63 14.77
N ARG A 132 12.17 -1.76 15.74
CA ARG A 132 12.50 -1.95 17.17
C ARG A 132 11.33 -2.55 17.95
N GLN A 133 10.11 -2.14 17.60
CA GLN A 133 8.88 -2.58 18.25
C GLN A 133 8.32 -3.84 17.58
N TRP A 134 8.42 -3.89 16.25
CA TRP A 134 7.94 -4.98 15.42
C TRP A 134 9.10 -5.60 14.65
N SER A 135 9.31 -6.90 14.82
CA SER A 135 10.26 -7.66 14.00
C SER A 135 9.66 -8.06 12.64
N LEU A 136 10.50 -8.53 11.73
CA LEU A 136 10.05 -9.14 10.46
C LEU A 136 9.07 -10.30 10.70
N ASP A 137 9.35 -11.14 11.70
CA ASP A 137 8.52 -12.29 12.04
C ASP A 137 7.18 -11.86 12.67
N ASP A 138 7.17 -10.76 13.45
CA ASP A 138 5.91 -10.22 13.97
C ASP A 138 5.01 -9.70 12.84
N VAL A 139 5.57 -8.91 11.92
CA VAL A 139 4.86 -8.39 10.75
C VAL A 139 4.35 -9.52 9.88
N ARG A 140 5.17 -10.55 9.66
CA ARG A 140 4.77 -11.74 8.92
C ARG A 140 3.55 -12.42 9.55
N ARG A 141 3.57 -12.63 10.87
CA ARG A 141 2.42 -13.22 11.59
C ARG A 141 1.18 -12.34 11.48
N LEU A 142 1.33 -11.01 11.51
CA LEU A 142 0.21 -10.08 11.33
C LEU A 142 -0.41 -10.21 9.94
N ILE A 143 0.41 -10.18 8.87
CA ILE A 143 -0.07 -10.35 7.50
C ILE A 143 -0.79 -11.69 7.33
N GLU A 144 -0.15 -12.79 7.71
CA GLU A 144 -0.71 -14.13 7.59
C GLU A 144 -2.05 -14.26 8.34
N ARG A 145 -2.15 -13.67 9.54
CA ARG A 145 -3.40 -13.62 10.31
C ARG A 145 -4.50 -12.84 9.59
N GLN A 146 -4.21 -11.64 9.07
CA GLN A 146 -5.22 -10.81 8.42
C GLN A 146 -5.69 -11.42 7.09
N GLU A 147 -4.78 -12.02 6.31
CA GLU A 147 -5.15 -12.77 5.10
C GLU A 147 -6.03 -13.99 5.45
N ALA A 148 -5.67 -14.77 6.47
CA ALA A 148 -6.39 -15.99 6.82
C ALA A 148 -7.76 -15.73 7.48
N LYS A 149 -7.84 -14.74 8.37
CA LYS A 149 -9.04 -14.46 9.17
C LYS A 149 -10.04 -13.56 8.45
N PHE A 150 -9.55 -12.59 7.70
CA PHE A 150 -10.38 -11.53 7.11
C PHE A 150 -10.30 -11.47 5.58
N GLY A 151 -9.49 -12.31 4.95
CA GLY A 151 -9.33 -12.29 3.49
C GLY A 151 -8.71 -10.99 2.98
N TRP A 152 -7.92 -10.30 3.81
CA TRP A 152 -7.16 -9.13 3.37
C TRP A 152 -6.13 -9.54 2.34
N ASP A 153 -5.66 -8.55 1.60
CA ASP A 153 -4.75 -8.77 0.48
C ASP A 153 -3.58 -7.79 0.55
N PHE A 154 -2.37 -8.30 0.78
CA PHE A 154 -1.19 -7.48 0.95
C PHE A 154 -0.34 -7.44 -0.31
N VAL A 155 -0.04 -6.21 -0.75
CA VAL A 155 0.74 -5.90 -1.94
C VAL A 155 1.95 -5.05 -1.52
N LEU A 156 3.13 -5.41 -1.99
CA LEU A 156 4.36 -4.65 -1.75
C LEU A 156 4.89 -4.03 -3.05
N LEU A 157 5.11 -2.73 -3.03
CA LEU A 157 5.73 -1.95 -4.09
C LEU A 157 7.07 -1.39 -3.60
N GLY A 158 8.18 -1.92 -4.11
CA GLY A 158 9.53 -1.55 -3.70
C GLY A 158 10.28 -0.72 -4.74
N ALA A 159 10.67 0.50 -4.37
CA ALA A 159 11.42 1.41 -5.24
C ALA A 159 12.91 1.05 -5.25
N ASN A 160 13.47 0.72 -6.42
CA ASN A 160 14.89 0.41 -6.60
C ASN A 160 15.47 -0.67 -5.66
N MET A 161 14.64 -1.60 -5.17
CA MET A 161 15.02 -2.66 -4.24
C MET A 161 14.54 -4.03 -4.74
N ASP A 162 15.03 -5.12 -4.15
CA ASP A 162 14.42 -6.43 -4.35
C ASP A 162 13.16 -6.56 -3.48
N ALA A 163 12.03 -6.11 -4.06
CA ALA A 163 10.73 -6.15 -3.40
C ALA A 163 10.27 -7.59 -3.17
N VAL A 164 10.62 -8.51 -4.08
CA VAL A 164 10.19 -9.91 -4.01
C VAL A 164 10.84 -10.61 -2.83
N GLU A 165 12.16 -10.47 -2.68
CA GLU A 165 12.88 -11.13 -1.60
C GLU A 165 12.65 -10.43 -0.25
N THR A 166 12.60 -9.10 -0.22
CA THR A 166 12.29 -8.37 1.01
C THR A 166 10.86 -8.65 1.48
N GLY A 167 9.90 -8.61 0.55
CA GLY A 167 8.50 -8.90 0.84
C GLY A 167 8.29 -10.33 1.34
N ALA A 168 8.97 -11.32 0.75
CA ALA A 168 8.87 -12.71 1.20
C ALA A 168 9.31 -12.90 2.66
N LYS A 169 10.34 -12.17 3.12
CA LYS A 169 10.79 -12.19 4.52
C LYS A 169 9.76 -11.58 5.48
N MET A 170 8.98 -10.62 4.99
CA MET A 170 7.93 -9.94 5.73
C MET A 170 6.56 -10.65 5.65
N GLY A 171 6.42 -11.71 4.85
CA GLY A 171 5.14 -12.43 4.69
C GLY A 171 4.32 -12.04 3.46
N PHE A 172 4.80 -11.11 2.62
CA PHE A 172 4.13 -10.82 1.35
C PHE A 172 4.33 -11.96 0.35
N ALA A 173 3.28 -12.30 -0.39
CA ALA A 173 3.41 -13.25 -1.48
C ALA A 173 4.35 -12.71 -2.57
N ARG A 174 5.26 -13.56 -3.07
CA ARG A 174 6.26 -13.18 -4.10
C ARG A 174 5.63 -12.63 -5.37
N ASN A 175 4.48 -13.18 -5.77
CA ASN A 175 3.72 -12.72 -6.93
C ASN A 175 2.94 -11.42 -6.66
N LYS A 176 2.78 -10.98 -5.40
CA LYS A 176 2.18 -9.69 -5.01
C LYS A 176 3.21 -8.66 -4.57
N SER A 177 4.48 -8.90 -4.90
CA SER A 177 5.60 -7.98 -4.65
C SER A 177 6.20 -7.52 -5.98
N LEU A 178 6.29 -6.19 -6.17
CA LEU A 178 6.72 -5.55 -7.41
C LEU A 178 7.84 -4.55 -7.14
N THR A 179 8.98 -4.77 -7.79
CA THR A 179 10.03 -3.75 -7.89
C THR A 179 9.66 -2.74 -8.96
N PHE A 180 9.92 -1.45 -8.70
CA PHE A 180 9.78 -0.39 -9.70
C PHE A 180 10.97 0.58 -9.66
N ASP A 181 11.21 1.26 -10.78
CA ASP A 181 12.21 2.33 -10.86
C ASP A 181 11.70 3.58 -10.15
N ALA A 182 12.42 4.13 -9.17
CA ALA A 182 12.04 5.36 -8.45
C ALA A 182 12.10 6.60 -9.38
N SER A 183 11.08 6.72 -10.22
CA SER A 183 10.88 7.70 -11.27
C SER A 183 9.38 7.85 -11.46
N SER A 184 8.92 8.99 -11.98
CA SER A 184 7.48 9.20 -12.20
C SER A 184 6.86 8.10 -13.06
N ALA A 185 7.56 7.67 -14.12
CA ALA A 185 7.09 6.58 -15.00
C ALA A 185 7.03 5.21 -14.30
N GLY A 186 7.98 4.91 -13.39
CA GLY A 186 7.98 3.67 -12.63
C GLY A 186 6.88 3.64 -11.57
N ILE A 187 6.66 4.77 -10.88
CA ILE A 187 5.57 4.96 -9.92
C ILE A 187 4.21 4.79 -10.62
N ASP A 188 3.99 5.47 -11.75
CA ASP A 188 2.75 5.34 -12.52
C ASP A 188 2.52 3.90 -12.99
N SER A 189 3.58 3.20 -13.40
CA SER A 189 3.50 1.80 -13.83
C SER A 189 3.20 0.86 -12.66
N ALA A 190 3.75 1.12 -11.47
CA ALA A 190 3.49 0.35 -10.27
C ALA A 190 2.03 0.49 -9.82
N PHE A 191 1.50 1.70 -9.77
CA PHE A 191 0.08 1.93 -9.46
C PHE A 191 -0.85 1.36 -10.55
N SER A 192 -0.47 1.44 -11.82
CA SER A 192 -1.23 0.78 -12.91
C SER A 192 -1.29 -0.73 -12.73
N ALA A 193 -0.20 -1.36 -12.31
CA ALA A 193 -0.17 -2.79 -12.01
C ALA A 193 -1.11 -3.15 -10.85
N VAL A 194 -1.18 -2.32 -9.81
CA VAL A 194 -2.15 -2.47 -8.71
C VAL A 194 -3.58 -2.34 -9.23
N SER A 195 -3.88 -1.32 -10.04
CA SER A 195 -5.22 -1.15 -10.63
C SER A 195 -5.64 -2.36 -11.47
N HIS A 196 -4.74 -2.88 -12.32
CA HIS A 196 -5.00 -4.09 -13.12
C HIS A 196 -5.22 -5.32 -12.23
N TYR A 197 -4.44 -5.46 -11.16
CA TYR A 197 -4.62 -6.53 -10.18
C TYR A 197 -6.00 -6.44 -9.49
N GLN A 198 -6.40 -5.25 -9.04
CA GLN A 198 -7.71 -5.00 -8.43
C GLN A 198 -8.86 -5.29 -9.39
N MET A 199 -8.72 -4.93 -10.66
CA MET A 199 -9.71 -5.23 -11.69
C MET A 199 -9.91 -6.74 -11.84
N ARG A 200 -8.84 -7.52 -12.03
CA ARG A 200 -8.92 -8.98 -12.16
C ARG A 200 -9.52 -9.64 -10.92
N LYS A 201 -9.23 -9.09 -9.74
CA LYS A 201 -9.76 -9.58 -8.46
C LYS A 201 -11.26 -9.37 -8.35
N GLN A 202 -11.73 -8.19 -8.74
CA GLN A 202 -13.16 -7.87 -8.79
C GLN A 202 -13.90 -8.72 -9.81
N GLU A 203 -13.33 -8.90 -11.01
CA GLU A 203 -13.89 -9.77 -12.07
C GLU A 203 -13.99 -11.24 -11.63
N ALA A 204 -12.97 -11.75 -10.93
CA ALA A 204 -12.94 -13.13 -10.46
C ALA A 204 -13.82 -13.37 -9.21
N GLY A 205 -14.23 -12.31 -8.49
CA GLY A 205 -14.97 -12.42 -7.23
C GLY A 205 -14.22 -13.17 -6.13
N THR A 206 -12.89 -13.27 -6.21
CA THR A 206 -12.06 -14.01 -5.26
C THR A 206 -10.69 -13.38 -5.07
N GLN A 207 -10.11 -13.59 -3.89
CA GLN A 207 -8.75 -13.19 -3.54
C GLN A 207 -7.67 -14.07 -4.19
N ARG A 208 -8.05 -15.25 -4.69
CA ARG A 208 -7.13 -16.26 -5.27
C ARG A 208 -6.93 -16.05 -6.76
N ILE A 209 -6.32 -14.92 -7.11
CA ILE A 209 -5.96 -14.60 -8.50
C ILE A 209 -4.45 -14.60 -8.72
N ALA A 210 -4.04 -14.64 -9.97
CA ALA A 210 -2.65 -14.41 -10.33
C ALA A 210 -2.21 -12.98 -9.93
N GLY A 211 -1.07 -12.89 -9.26
CA GLY A 211 -0.43 -11.62 -8.91
C GLY A 211 0.15 -10.87 -10.12
N PHE A 212 1.17 -10.05 -9.90
CA PHE A 212 1.82 -9.27 -10.95
C PHE A 212 2.45 -10.15 -12.02
N SER A 213 2.13 -9.83 -13.28
CA SER A 213 2.66 -10.49 -14.46
C SER A 213 4.09 -10.05 -14.76
N ASP A 214 4.78 -10.79 -15.64
CA ASP A 214 6.08 -10.36 -16.15
C ASP A 214 6.00 -9.05 -16.93
N GLU A 215 4.84 -8.74 -17.52
CA GLU A 215 4.62 -7.46 -18.18
C GLU A 215 4.54 -6.30 -17.19
N ASP A 216 3.83 -6.48 -16.07
CA ASP A 216 3.77 -5.49 -14.98
C ASP A 216 5.19 -5.20 -14.46
N ARG A 217 5.98 -6.26 -14.23
CA ARG A 217 7.39 -6.17 -13.81
C ARG A 217 8.26 -5.42 -14.81
N ARG A 218 8.11 -5.70 -16.11
CA ARG A 218 8.87 -5.01 -17.18
C ARG A 218 8.49 -3.53 -17.31
N ARG A 219 7.19 -3.20 -17.19
CA ARG A 219 6.71 -1.81 -17.30
C ARG A 219 7.19 -0.96 -16.11
N ALA A 220 7.18 -1.55 -14.91
CA ALA A 220 7.64 -0.91 -13.68
C ALA A 220 9.16 -0.66 -13.64
N CYS A 221 9.95 -1.49 -14.33
CA CYS A 221 11.42 -1.38 -14.42
C CYS A 221 11.89 -1.20 -15.86
N ARG A 222 11.95 0.05 -16.34
CA ARG A 222 12.42 0.37 -17.70
C ARG A 222 13.91 0.08 -17.88
N ARG A 223 14.71 -0.01 -16.81
CA ARG A 223 16.16 -0.26 -16.89
C ARG A 223 16.58 -1.73 -17.11
N PHE A 224 15.78 -2.73 -16.76
CA PHE A 224 16.20 -4.14 -16.90
C PHE A 224 16.00 -4.75 -18.30
N ALA A 225 15.22 -4.11 -19.17
CA ALA A 225 15.02 -4.57 -20.54
C ALA A 225 16.23 -4.35 -21.47
N ALA A 226 17.13 -3.42 -21.12
CA ALA A 226 18.29 -3.08 -21.97
C ALA A 226 19.51 -3.98 -21.73
N VAL A 227 19.67 -4.53 -20.51
CA VAL A 227 20.85 -5.35 -20.15
C VAL A 227 20.72 -6.78 -20.66
N SER A 228 19.50 -7.32 -20.74
CA SER A 228 19.21 -8.67 -21.24
C SER A 228 19.29 -8.81 -22.77
N ARG A 229 19.29 -7.69 -23.52
CA ARG A 229 19.48 -7.68 -24.98
C ARG A 229 20.94 -7.58 -25.43
N ARG A 230 21.90 -7.37 -24.52
CA ARG A 230 23.34 -7.34 -24.83
C ARG A 230 24.08 -8.65 -24.52
N ARG A 231 23.36 -9.71 -24.12
CA ARG A 231 23.92 -11.04 -23.85
C ARG A 231 23.25 -12.17 -24.65
N ARG A 232 22.71 -11.85 -25.82
CA ARG A 232 22.34 -12.86 -26.82
C ARG A 232 23.03 -12.54 -28.14
#